data_AF-A0A536WXM2-F1
#
_entry.id   AF-A0A536WXM2-F1
#
_cell.length_a   1.000
_cell.length_b   1.000
_cell.length_c   1.000
_cell.angle_alpha   90.00
_cell.angle_beta   90.00
_cell.angle_gamma   90.00
#
_symmetry.space_group_name_H-M   'P 1'
#
loop_
_entity.id
_entity.type
_entity.pdbx_description
1 polymer ?
#
loop_
_entity_poly.entity_id
_entity_poly.type
_entity_poly.pdbx_seq_one_letter_code
_entity_poly.pdbx_strand_id
1 'polypeptide(L)'
;MRWALAALALISALAQAQPVTRIVVPFAAGGVQDIVARSFNAELGALLGRTVIVENRAGAGGTIGTGSVAKSAPDGQTLILAAASHTIAGSLYSRLPYDPLKDFTPIAHIGNVDYVLL
;
A
#
# COMPACT_ATOMS: atom_id res chain seq x y z
N MET A 1 31.33 5.50 -39.62
CA MET A 1 30.38 6.35 -38.83
C MET A 1 29.03 5.71 -38.46
N ARG A 2 28.62 4.56 -39.02
CA ARG A 2 27.32 3.93 -38.66
C ARG A 2 27.33 3.11 -37.36
N TRP A 3 28.51 2.74 -36.86
CA TRP A 3 28.68 1.95 -35.64
C TRP A 3 28.69 2.78 -34.34
N ALA A 4 29.05 4.06 -34.43
CA ALA A 4 29.09 4.96 -33.27
C ALA A 4 27.68 5.32 -32.74
N LEU A 5 26.66 5.31 -33.61
CA LEU A 5 25.28 5.57 -33.23
C LEU A 5 24.63 4.38 -32.51
N ALA A 6 25.08 3.14 -32.77
CA ALA A 6 24.55 1.95 -32.11
C ALA A 6 25.03 1.83 -30.64
N ALA A 7 26.23 2.31 -30.33
CA ALA A 7 26.77 2.29 -28.97
C ALA A 7 26.08 3.29 -28.03
N LEU A 8 25.59 4.42 -28.56
CA LEU A 8 24.90 5.44 -27.74
C LEU A 8 23.49 4.99 -27.32
N ALA A 9 22.83 4.13 -28.12
CA ALA A 9 21.48 3.64 -27.83
C ALA A 9 21.43 2.60 -26.69
N LEU A 10 22.54 1.92 -26.39
CA LEU A 10 22.64 0.95 -25.30
C LEU A 10 22.84 1.59 -23.92
N ILE A 11 23.31 2.85 -23.86
CA ILE A 11 23.59 3.56 -22.61
C ILE A 11 22.33 4.24 -22.06
N SER A 12 21.35 4.55 -22.92
CA SER A 12 20.10 5.22 -22.52
C SER A 12 19.07 4.31 -21.84
N ALA A 13 19.33 3.00 -21.71
CA ALA A 13 18.39 2.04 -21.13
C ALA A 13 18.64 1.72 -19.65
N LEU A 14 19.68 2.29 -19.03
CA LEU A 14 19.92 2.22 -17.59
C LEU A 14 19.26 3.41 -16.86
N ALA A 15 17.98 3.68 -17.16
CA ALA A 15 17.17 4.39 -16.20
C ALA A 15 16.89 3.40 -15.05
N GLN A 16 17.61 3.50 -13.94
CA GLN A 16 17.37 2.70 -12.74
C GLN A 16 15.94 2.97 -12.26
N ALA A 17 15.02 2.06 -12.59
CA ALA A 17 13.66 2.10 -12.07
C ALA A 17 13.77 2.07 -10.53
N GLN A 18 13.25 3.11 -9.88
CA GLN A 18 13.21 3.14 -8.43
C GLN A 18 12.39 1.93 -7.93
N PRO A 19 12.80 1.27 -6.83
CA PRO A 19 11.99 0.21 -6.25
C PRO A 19 10.59 0.74 -5.92
N VAL A 20 9.56 -0.08 -6.14
CA VAL A 20 8.17 0.31 -5.94
C VAL A 20 7.68 -0.26 -4.61
N THR A 21 7.13 0.61 -3.76
CA THR A 21 6.35 0.22 -2.58
C THR A 21 4.87 0.56 -2.82
N ARG A 22 3.97 -0.35 -2.48
CA ARG A 22 2.52 -0.15 -2.58
C ARG A 22 1.93 0.06 -1.20
N ILE A 23 1.13 1.10 -1.05
CA ILE A 23 0.21 1.26 0.09
C ILE A 23 -1.15 0.78 -0.40
N VAL A 24 -1.55 -0.41 0.04
CA VAL A 24 -2.88 -0.93 -0.19
C VAL A 24 -3.85 -0.22 0.73
N VAL A 25 -4.89 0.39 0.16
CA VAL A 25 -6.01 0.98 0.89
C VAL A 25 -7.21 0.04 0.70
N PRO A 26 -7.71 -0.61 1.76
CA PRO A 26 -8.76 -1.63 1.64
C PRO A 26 -10.18 -1.05 1.46
N PHE A 27 -10.27 0.12 0.80
CA PHE A 27 -11.51 0.89 0.60
C PHE A 27 -11.51 1.55 -0.78
N ALA A 28 -12.68 2.05 -1.19
CA ALA A 28 -12.85 2.73 -2.47
C ALA A 28 -11.96 3.99 -2.56
N ALA A 29 -11.52 4.31 -3.78
CA ALA A 29 -10.79 5.55 -4.07
C ALA A 29 -11.65 6.79 -3.76
N GLY A 30 -11.01 7.87 -3.34
CA GLY A 30 -11.68 9.11 -2.94
C GLY A 30 -12.31 9.11 -1.54
N GLY A 31 -12.27 7.98 -0.82
CA GLY A 31 -12.64 7.91 0.60
C GLY A 31 -11.57 8.49 1.53
N VAL A 32 -11.90 8.63 2.81
CA VAL A 32 -11.00 9.25 3.82
C VAL A 32 -9.62 8.58 3.85
N GLN A 33 -9.56 7.26 3.88
CA GLN A 33 -8.33 6.47 3.94
C GLN A 33 -7.48 6.65 2.66
N ASP A 34 -8.12 6.76 1.50
CA ASP A 34 -7.44 6.98 0.23
C ASP A 34 -6.80 8.38 0.20
N ILE A 35 -7.54 9.40 0.64
CA ILE A 35 -7.04 10.78 0.74
C ILE A 35 -5.83 10.84 1.69
N VAL A 36 -5.92 10.19 2.86
CA VAL A 36 -4.82 10.12 3.83
C VAL A 36 -3.60 9.42 3.22
N ALA A 37 -3.76 8.26 2.57
CA ALA A 37 -2.63 7.57 1.94
C ALA A 37 -1.92 8.45 0.88
N ARG A 38 -2.71 9.17 0.08
CA ARG A 38 -2.22 10.05 -0.99
C ARG A 38 -1.63 11.36 -0.47
N SER A 39 -1.92 11.77 0.76
CA SER A 39 -1.36 13.00 1.31
C SER A 39 0.13 12.87 1.66
N PHE A 40 0.62 11.65 1.91
CA PHE A 40 2.00 11.41 2.34
C PHE A 40 2.82 10.48 1.42
N ASN A 41 2.22 9.80 0.44
CA ASN A 41 2.94 8.80 -0.36
C ASN A 41 4.16 9.37 -1.11
N ALA A 42 4.04 10.59 -1.66
CA ALA A 42 5.14 11.23 -2.38
C ALA A 42 6.33 11.55 -1.46
N GLU A 43 6.07 12.10 -0.28
CA GLU A 43 7.10 12.41 0.71
C GLU A 43 7.75 11.14 1.25
N LEU A 44 6.95 10.12 1.55
CA LEU A 44 7.45 8.80 1.95
C LEU A 44 8.35 8.21 0.86
N GLY A 45 7.96 8.34 -0.41
CA GLY A 45 8.78 7.89 -1.54
C GLY A 45 10.12 8.60 -1.62
N ALA A 46 10.15 9.92 -1.42
CA ALA A 46 11.38 10.69 -1.36
C ALA A 46 12.31 10.24 -0.23
N LEU A 47 11.76 10.01 0.97
CA LEU A 47 12.52 9.56 2.14
C LEU A 47 13.07 8.13 1.97
N LEU A 48 12.29 7.24 1.34
CA LEU A 48 12.71 5.85 1.11
C LEU A 48 13.59 5.67 -0.14
N GLY A 49 13.69 6.69 -1.00
CA GLY A 49 14.30 6.56 -2.32
C GLY A 49 13.53 5.60 -3.23
N ARG A 50 12.20 5.51 -3.07
CA ARG A 50 11.31 4.56 -3.74
C ARG A 50 10.13 5.28 -4.38
N THR A 51 9.55 4.67 -5.41
CA THR A 51 8.22 5.09 -5.89
C THR A 51 7.15 4.48 -4.98
N VAL A 52 6.32 5.31 -4.34
CA VAL A 52 5.21 4.83 -3.49
C VAL A 52 3.87 5.02 -4.18
N ILE A 53 3.19 3.90 -4.47
CA ILE A 53 1.91 3.87 -5.17
C ILE A 53 0.79 3.56 -4.18
N VAL A 54 -0.29 4.34 -4.23
CA VAL A 54 -1.53 4.02 -3.49
C VAL A 54 -2.43 3.16 -4.37
N GLU A 55 -2.78 1.97 -3.88
CA GLU A 55 -3.62 1.00 -4.58
C GLU A 55 -4.89 0.70 -3.78
N ASN A 56 -6.06 1.01 -4.35
CA ASN A 56 -7.34 0.72 -3.71
C ASN A 56 -7.79 -0.72 -3.99
N ARG A 57 -8.01 -1.52 -2.94
CA ARG A 57 -8.55 -2.90 -3.01
C ARG A 57 -9.76 -3.04 -2.09
N ALA A 58 -10.90 -2.56 -2.54
CA ALA A 58 -12.15 -2.54 -1.77
C ALA A 58 -12.86 -3.91 -1.71
N GLY A 59 -13.76 -4.06 -0.73
CA GLY A 59 -14.71 -5.16 -0.64
C GLY A 59 -14.76 -5.83 0.74
N ALA A 60 -15.92 -6.38 1.11
CA ALA A 60 -16.16 -7.10 2.37
C ALA A 60 -15.65 -6.37 3.63
N GLY A 61 -15.96 -5.07 3.76
CA GLY A 61 -15.51 -4.24 4.89
C GLY A 61 -13.99 -4.03 4.98
N GLY A 62 -13.26 -4.31 3.89
CA GLY A 62 -11.81 -4.19 3.78
C GLY A 62 -11.05 -5.52 3.87
N THR A 63 -11.72 -6.62 4.22
CA THR A 63 -11.07 -7.91 4.45
C THR A 63 -10.42 -8.51 3.20
N ILE A 64 -10.92 -8.18 2.00
CA ILE A 64 -10.31 -8.63 0.73
C ILE A 64 -8.94 -7.98 0.53
N GLY A 65 -8.85 -6.66 0.68
CA GLY A 65 -7.59 -5.92 0.55
C GLY A 65 -6.59 -6.35 1.62
N THR A 66 -7.03 -6.38 2.88
CA THR A 66 -6.17 -6.79 4.01
C THR A 66 -5.67 -8.23 3.87
N GLY A 67 -6.55 -9.18 3.52
CA GLY A 67 -6.16 -10.58 3.32
C GLY A 67 -5.19 -10.77 2.15
N SER A 68 -5.24 -9.91 1.14
CA SER A 68 -4.23 -9.91 0.07
C SER A 68 -2.87 -9.43 0.56
N VAL A 69 -2.81 -8.48 1.50
CA VAL A 69 -1.53 -7.99 2.06
C VAL A 69 -0.95 -9.01 3.03
N ALA A 70 -1.78 -9.66 3.86
CA ALA A 70 -1.33 -10.73 4.77
C ALA A 70 -0.59 -11.87 4.05
N LYS A 71 -0.93 -12.12 2.79
CA LYS A 71 -0.32 -13.18 1.95
C LYS A 71 0.83 -12.67 1.06
N SER A 72 1.15 -11.38 1.13
CA SER A 72 2.24 -10.80 0.34
C SER A 72 3.61 -11.19 0.91
N ALA A 73 4.67 -11.02 0.11
CA ALA A 73 6.03 -11.25 0.60
C ALA A 73 6.36 -10.24 1.73
N PRO A 74 6.98 -10.67 2.85
CA PRO A 74 7.34 -9.80 3.96
C PRO A 74 8.64 -9.02 3.69
N ASP A 75 8.70 -8.31 2.55
CA ASP A 75 9.89 -7.61 2.04
C ASP A 75 9.79 -6.08 2.11
N GLY A 76 8.72 -5.57 2.72
CA GLY A 76 8.43 -4.14 2.87
C GLY A 76 8.00 -3.43 1.57
N GLN A 77 7.70 -4.17 0.49
CA GLN A 77 7.20 -3.60 -0.75
C GLN A 77 5.67 -3.47 -0.77
N THR A 78 4.97 -4.16 0.13
CA THR A 78 3.52 -4.07 0.27
C THR A 78 3.17 -3.65 1.69
N LEU A 79 2.55 -2.49 1.83
CA LEU A 79 2.04 -1.93 3.07
C LEU A 79 0.51 -1.92 3.02
N ILE A 80 -0.13 -1.98 4.19
CA ILE A 80 -1.57 -1.80 4.34
C ILE A 80 -1.84 -0.52 5.13
N LEU A 81 -2.74 0.33 4.64
CA LEU A 81 -3.32 1.39 5.48
C LEU A 81 -4.50 0.78 6.26
N ALA A 82 -4.21 0.23 7.43
CA ALA A 82 -5.20 -0.38 8.29
C ALA A 82 -6.15 0.68 8.89
N ALA A 83 -7.38 0.24 9.17
CA ALA A 83 -8.39 1.01 9.91
C ALA A 83 -8.97 0.14 11.03
N ALA A 84 -9.84 0.67 11.88
CA ALA A 84 -10.50 -0.10 12.95
C ALA A 84 -11.20 -1.38 12.44
N SER A 85 -11.67 -1.39 11.19
CA SER A 85 -12.24 -2.58 10.56
C SER A 85 -11.29 -3.78 10.52
N HIS A 86 -9.97 -3.56 10.52
CA HIS A 86 -8.94 -4.59 10.52
C HIS A 86 -9.11 -5.59 11.66
N THR A 87 -9.34 -5.09 12.87
CA THR A 87 -9.51 -5.91 14.09
C THR A 87 -10.97 -6.30 14.30
N ILE A 88 -11.91 -5.37 14.02
CA ILE A 88 -13.37 -5.63 14.13
C ILE A 88 -13.78 -6.81 13.24
N ALA A 89 -13.15 -6.99 12.07
CA ALA A 89 -13.49 -8.10 11.18
C ALA A 89 -13.36 -9.48 11.85
N GLY A 90 -12.47 -9.64 12.84
CA GLY A 90 -12.30 -10.89 13.58
C GLY A 90 -13.51 -11.28 14.45
N SER A 91 -14.34 -10.32 14.85
CA SER A 91 -15.59 -10.59 15.58
C SER A 91 -16.82 -10.69 14.67
N LEU A 92 -16.72 -10.23 13.41
CA LEU A 92 -17.83 -10.21 12.46
C LEU A 92 -17.82 -11.39 11.48
N TYR A 93 -16.64 -11.86 11.08
CA TYR A 93 -16.50 -12.94 10.10
C TYR A 93 -16.12 -14.25 10.80
N SER A 94 -16.92 -15.31 10.57
CA SER A 94 -16.61 -16.65 11.07
C SER A 94 -15.33 -17.25 10.48
N ARG A 95 -14.92 -16.78 9.30
CA ARG A 95 -13.67 -17.15 8.63
C ARG A 95 -13.03 -15.92 8.02
N LEU A 96 -12.04 -15.38 8.72
CA LEU A 96 -11.23 -14.27 8.24
C LEU A 96 -10.01 -14.79 7.47
N PRO A 97 -9.60 -14.18 6.33
CA PRO A 97 -8.48 -14.66 5.53
C PRO A 97 -7.10 -14.23 6.07
N TYR A 98 -7.04 -13.70 7.31
CA TYR A 98 -5.84 -13.26 8.02
C TYR A 98 -6.08 -13.27 9.54
N ASP A 99 -5.01 -13.34 10.33
CA ASP A 99 -4.98 -13.03 11.76
C ASP A 99 -4.62 -11.55 11.97
N PRO A 100 -5.51 -10.72 12.57
CA PRO A 100 -5.28 -9.28 12.69
C PRO A 100 -4.04 -8.87 13.49
N LEU A 101 -3.52 -9.76 14.35
CA LEU A 101 -2.40 -9.48 15.24
C LEU A 101 -1.11 -10.18 14.80
N LYS A 102 -1.19 -11.41 14.29
CA LYS A 102 0.00 -12.22 13.97
C LYS A 102 0.53 -12.01 12.56
N ASP A 103 -0.34 -11.70 11.60
CA ASP A 103 0.05 -11.64 10.19
C ASP A 103 0.63 -10.27 9.79
N PHE A 104 0.73 -9.32 10.72
CA PHE A 104 1.12 -7.94 10.43
C PHE A 104 2.13 -7.41 11.44
N THR A 105 3.13 -6.68 10.93
CA THR A 105 4.03 -5.88 11.76
C THR A 105 3.48 -4.44 11.85
N PRO A 106 3.16 -3.93 13.05
CA PRO A 106 2.76 -2.53 13.22
C PRO A 106 3.93 -1.59 12.87
N ILE A 107 3.68 -0.58 12.04
CA ILE A 107 4.72 0.38 11.61
C ILE A 107 4.53 1.72 12.32
N ALA A 108 3.38 2.35 12.14
CA ALA A 108 3.07 3.67 12.71
C ALA A 108 1.56 3.89 12.83
N HIS A 109 1.16 4.73 13.79
CA HIS A 109 -0.19 5.27 13.85
C HIS A 109 -0.26 6.58 13.05
N ILE A 110 -1.05 6.60 11.98
CA ILE A 110 -1.09 7.74 11.04
C ILE A 110 -2.08 8.82 11.48
N GLY A 111 -3.12 8.46 12.24
CA GLY A 111 -4.11 9.41 12.74
C GLY A 111 -5.44 8.76 13.12
N ASN A 112 -6.38 9.60 13.54
CA ASN A 112 -7.74 9.21 13.88
C ASN A 112 -8.73 9.83 12.90
N VAL A 113 -9.85 9.15 12.68
CA VAL A 113 -11.01 9.66 11.93
C VAL A 113 -12.21 9.52 12.83
N ASP A 114 -12.81 10.65 13.21
CA ASP A 114 -13.97 10.68 14.10
C ASP A 114 -15.28 10.56 13.31
N TYR A 115 -16.29 9.99 13.95
CA TYR A 115 -17.63 9.85 13.38
C TYR A 115 -18.61 10.81 14.05
N VAL A 116 -19.54 11.34 13.27
CA VAL A 116 -20.69 12.10 13.78
C VAL A 116 -21.91 11.18 13.82
N LEU A 117 -22.65 11.23 14.92
CA LEU A 117 -23.87 10.46 15.16
C LEU A 117 -25.08 11.41 15.17
N LEU A 118 -26.25 10.91 14.79
CA LEU A 118 -27.55 11.55 15.00
C LEU A 118 -28.29 10.85 16.14
#